data_AF-A0A920EBJ3-F1
#
_entry.id   AF-A0A920EBJ3-F1
#
_cell.length_a   1.000
_cell.length_b   1.000
_cell.length_c   1.000
_cell.angle_alpha   90.00
_cell.angle_beta   90.00
_cell.angle_gamma   90.00
#
_symmetry.space_group_name_H-M   'P 1'
#
loop_
_entity.id
_entity.type
_entity.pdbx_description
1 polymer ?
#
loop_
_entity_poly.entity_id
_entity_poly.type
_entity_poly.pdbx_seq_one_letter_code
_entity_poly.pdbx_strand_id
1 'polypeptide(L)'
;MKCTPLLANYVAMGTGYGIEEDWRHGMYQGPELVVQGLVNDVSSISGIGQYGIVDHVGRFEYNDYVGYGLYEHGFWGRFENLA
;
A
#
# COMPACT_ATOMS: atom_id res chain seq x y z
N MET A 1 2.56 -11.57 21.15
CA MET A 1 1.80 -10.75 20.18
C MET A 1 1.83 -11.45 18.83
N LYS A 2 0.72 -11.50 18.10
CA LYS A 2 0.63 -12.09 16.76
C LYS A 2 -0.14 -11.15 15.82
N CYS A 3 0.34 -11.00 14.59
CA CYS A 3 -0.40 -10.35 13.50
C CYS A 3 -0.70 -11.40 12.43
N THR A 4 -1.96 -11.51 12.02
CA THR A 4 -2.38 -12.36 10.90
C THR A 4 -2.85 -11.45 9.76
N PRO A 5 -2.14 -11.42 8.61
CA PRO A 5 -2.62 -10.67 7.44
C PRO A 5 -3.88 -11.35 6.88
N LEU A 6 -4.91 -10.54 6.58
CA LEU A 6 -6.20 -10.99 6.06
C LEU A 6 -6.38 -10.61 4.59
N LEU A 7 -6.01 -9.40 4.22
CA LEU A 7 -6.16 -8.87 2.86
C LEU A 7 -5.02 -7.90 2.55
N ALA A 8 -4.41 -8.03 1.38
CA ALA A 8 -3.44 -7.06 0.88
C ALA A 8 -4.15 -5.76 0.47
N ASN A 9 -3.59 -4.63 0.88
CA ASN A 9 -3.96 -3.28 0.50
C ASN A 9 -2.74 -2.63 -0.16
N TYR A 10 -2.75 -2.57 -1.49
CA TYR A 10 -1.66 -1.95 -2.28
C TYR A 10 -1.77 -0.42 -2.22
N VAL A 11 -1.58 0.14 -1.02
CA VAL A 11 -1.81 1.56 -0.75
C VAL A 11 -0.94 2.48 -1.61
N ALA A 12 0.27 2.05 -1.96
CA ALA A 12 1.16 2.80 -2.85
C ALA A 12 0.73 2.81 -4.33
N MET A 13 -0.41 2.19 -4.70
CA MET A 13 -0.90 2.11 -6.08
C MET A 13 -2.24 2.83 -6.24
N GLY A 14 -2.20 4.07 -6.74
CA GLY A 14 -3.38 4.83 -7.16
C GLY A 14 -4.21 5.45 -6.04
N THR A 15 -3.83 5.27 -4.76
CA THR A 15 -4.50 5.93 -3.62
C THR A 15 -3.89 7.29 -3.29
N GLY A 16 -2.78 7.62 -3.94
CA GLY A 16 -1.97 8.82 -3.72
C GLY A 16 -1.00 8.77 -2.54
N TYR A 17 -0.86 7.59 -1.92
CA TYR A 17 0.22 7.31 -0.97
C TYR A 17 1.56 6.97 -1.66
N GLY A 18 1.52 6.67 -2.96
CA GLY A 18 2.67 6.24 -3.75
C GLY A 18 3.44 7.38 -4.39
N ILE A 19 4.05 7.07 -5.53
CA ILE A 19 4.96 7.97 -6.28
C ILE A 19 4.23 8.58 -7.49
N GLU A 20 2.90 8.60 -7.48
CA GLU A 20 2.11 9.14 -8.59
C GLU A 20 2.33 10.66 -8.77
N GLU A 21 2.24 11.11 -10.02
CA GLU A 21 2.39 12.53 -10.36
C GLU A 21 1.07 13.30 -10.21
N ASP A 22 -0.07 12.63 -10.49
CA ASP A 22 -1.38 13.24 -10.66
C ASP A 22 -2.30 13.11 -9.43
N TRP A 23 -1.94 12.28 -8.45
CA TRP A 23 -2.62 12.15 -7.15
C TRP A 23 -1.61 11.90 -6.04
N ARG A 24 -1.19 12.95 -5.32
CA ARG A 24 -0.36 12.79 -4.11
C ARG A 24 -1.18 13.00 -2.85
N HIS A 25 -0.68 12.48 -1.74
CA HIS A 25 -1.31 12.64 -0.43
C HIS A 25 -1.55 14.14 -0.14
N GLY A 26 -2.82 14.50 0.04
CA GLY A 26 -3.23 15.89 0.31
C GLY A 26 -3.23 16.81 -0.91
N MET A 27 -3.07 16.29 -2.12
CA MET A 27 -3.09 17.07 -3.34
C MET A 27 -4.49 17.65 -3.60
N TYR A 28 -4.55 18.97 -3.72
CA TYR A 28 -5.76 19.68 -4.06
C TYR A 28 -6.06 19.56 -5.56
N GLN A 29 -7.26 19.09 -5.91
CA GLN A 29 -7.70 18.88 -7.29
C GLN A 29 -8.60 20.00 -7.84
N GLY A 30 -8.64 21.14 -7.14
CA GLY A 30 -9.52 22.26 -7.49
C GLY A 30 -10.78 22.32 -6.64
N PRO A 31 -11.64 23.34 -6.86
CA PRO A 31 -12.76 23.65 -5.98
C PRO A 31 -13.90 22.64 -6.06
N GLU A 32 -13.99 21.90 -7.17
CA GLU A 32 -15.01 20.89 -7.39
C GLU A 32 -14.58 19.52 -6.86
N LEU A 33 -15.54 18.70 -6.44
CA LEU A 33 -15.27 17.33 -6.01
C LEU A 33 -14.78 16.49 -7.20
N VAL A 34 -13.59 15.91 -7.07
CA VAL A 34 -13.03 14.98 -8.05
C VAL A 34 -12.94 13.59 -7.42
N VAL A 35 -13.48 12.59 -8.11
CA VAL A 35 -13.36 11.17 -7.76
C VAL A 35 -12.88 10.42 -9.00
N GLN A 36 -11.84 9.61 -8.83
CA GLN A 36 -11.26 8.81 -9.90
C GLN A 36 -11.04 7.37 -9.41
N GLY A 37 -11.02 6.44 -10.36
CA GLY A 37 -10.71 5.04 -10.13
C GLY A 37 -9.66 4.58 -11.13
N LEU A 38 -8.78 3.69 -10.69
CA LEU A 38 -7.70 3.16 -11.50
C LEU A 38 -7.78 1.63 -11.53
N VAL A 39 -7.58 1.06 -12.71
CA VAL A 39 -7.42 -0.39 -12.90
C VAL A 39 -6.16 -0.58 -13.70
N ASN A 40 -5.18 -1.27 -13.12
CA ASN A 40 -3.91 -1.54 -13.75
C ASN A 40 -3.77 -3.03 -14.06
N ASP A 41 -3.12 -3.34 -15.18
CA ASP A 41 -2.59 -4.68 -15.41
C ASP A 41 -1.33 -4.88 -14.57
N VAL A 42 -1.20 -6.02 -13.88
CA VAL A 42 -0.05 -6.27 -12.99
C VAL A 42 1.27 -6.22 -13.75
N SER A 43 1.30 -6.68 -15.00
CA SER A 43 2.53 -6.67 -15.80
C SER A 43 2.99 -5.24 -16.10
N SER A 44 2.07 -4.29 -16.28
CA SER A 44 2.40 -2.89 -16.58
C SER A 44 2.93 -2.11 -15.38
N ILE A 45 2.61 -2.54 -14.15
CA ILE A 45 3.03 -1.87 -12.90
C ILE A 45 4.10 -2.62 -12.11
N SER A 46 4.49 -3.82 -12.56
CA SER A 46 5.40 -4.71 -11.84
C SER A 46 6.74 -4.06 -11.45
N GLY A 47 7.27 -3.17 -12.28
CA GLY A 47 8.52 -2.44 -12.01
C GLY A 47 8.42 -1.40 -10.88
N ILE A 48 7.21 -0.96 -10.53
CA ILE A 48 6.95 0.01 -9.47
C ILE A 48 6.79 -0.69 -8.11
N GLY A 49 6.29 -1.92 -8.10
CA GLY A 49 5.98 -2.66 -6.87
C GLY A 49 7.15 -2.85 -5.91
N GLN A 50 8.39 -2.81 -6.40
CA GLN A 50 9.61 -2.86 -5.58
C GLN A 50 9.88 -1.58 -4.77
N TYR A 51 9.22 -0.47 -5.11
CA TYR A 51 9.42 0.84 -4.47
C TYR A 51 8.26 1.25 -3.56
N GLY A 52 7.15 0.52 -3.60
CA GLY A 52 5.95 0.81 -2.83
C GLY A 52 5.92 0.09 -1.48
N ILE A 53 5.24 0.71 -0.52
CA ILE A 53 4.78 0.04 0.69
C ILE A 53 3.51 -0.76 0.40
N VAL A 54 3.36 -1.88 1.09
CA VAL A 54 2.15 -2.69 1.03
C VAL A 54 1.57 -2.79 2.43
N ASP A 55 0.33 -2.34 2.54
CA ASP A 55 -0.47 -2.53 3.73
C ASP A 55 -1.18 -3.86 3.69
N HIS A 56 -1.46 -4.41 4.85
CA HIS A 56 -2.35 -5.54 5.00
C HIS A 56 -3.40 -5.20 6.04
N VAL A 57 -4.66 -5.46 5.75
CA VAL A 57 -5.67 -5.56 6.80
C VAL A 57 -5.24 -6.73 7.69
N GLY A 58 -4.87 -6.42 8.92
CA GLY A 58 -4.32 -7.37 9.89
C GLY A 58 -5.25 -7.58 11.06
N ARG A 59 -5.34 -8.83 11.52
CA ARG A 59 -5.88 -9.16 12.85
C ARG A 59 -4.73 -9.27 13.84
N PHE A 60 -4.77 -8.46 14.88
CA PHE A 60 -3.74 -8.37 15.91
C PHE A 60 -4.24 -9.01 17.20
N GLU A 61 -3.39 -9.84 17.81
CA GLU A 61 -3.68 -10.57 19.04
C GLU A 61 -2.60 -10.28 20.09
N TYR A 62 -3.03 -9.85 21.27
CA TYR A 62 -2.17 -9.58 22.40
C TYR A 62 -2.89 -9.88 23.71
N ASN A 63 -2.40 -10.87 24.47
CA ASN A 63 -3.11 -11.44 25.63
C ASN A 63 -4.55 -11.82 25.21
N ASP A 64 -5.56 -11.35 25.96
CA ASP A 64 -6.98 -11.58 25.66
C ASP A 64 -7.59 -10.53 24.70
N TYR A 65 -6.78 -9.62 24.15
CA TYR A 65 -7.24 -8.56 23.25
C TYR A 65 -7.10 -8.96 21.78
N VAL A 66 -8.14 -8.61 21.01
CA VAL A 66 -8.18 -8.72 19.55
C VAL A 66 -8.49 -7.36 18.95
N GLY A 67 -7.66 -6.92 18.01
CA GLY A 67 -7.86 -5.68 17.25
C GLY A 67 -7.68 -5.90 15.75
N TYR A 68 -8.22 -4.98 14.95
CA TYR A 68 -8.06 -4.95 13.50
C TYR A 68 -7.47 -3.60 13.09
N GLY A 69 -6.55 -3.63 12.13
CA GLY A 69 -5.88 -2.42 11.66
C GLY A 69 -5.03 -2.71 10.43
N LEU A 70 -4.23 -1.73 10.03
CA LEU A 70 -3.30 -1.87 8.92
C LEU A 70 -1.91 -2.27 9.45
N TYR A 71 -1.32 -3.28 8.82
CA TYR A 71 0.08 -3.64 8.96
C TYR A 71 0.81 -3.23 7.69
N GLU A 72 1.59 -2.16 7.77
CA GLU A 72 2.41 -1.64 6.68
C GLU A 72 3.78 -2.32 6.68
N HIS A 73 4.24 -2.73 5.50
CA HIS A 73 5.63 -3.13 5.30
C HIS A 73 6.15 -2.70 3.93
N GLY A 74 7.47 -2.53 3.85
CA GLY A 74 8.16 -2.30 2.60
C GLY A 74 9.58 -2.87 2.66
N PHE A 75 10.17 -3.02 1.48
CA PHE A 75 11.50 -3.62 1.31
C PHE A 75 12.42 -2.57 0.70
N TRP A 76 13.37 -2.05 1.48
CA TRP A 76 14.34 -1.05 1.01
C TRP A 76 15.77 -1.55 1.09
N GLY A 77 16.50 -1.42 0.00
CA GLY A 77 17.93 -1.71 -0.03
C GLY A 77 18.38 -2.35 -1.34
N ARG A 78 19.70 -2.50 -1.48
CA ARG A 78 20.31 -3.27 -2.55
C ARG A 78 20.08 -4.76 -2.24
N PHE A 79 18.94 -5.29 -2.68
CA PHE A 79 18.71 -6.74 -2.65
C PHE A 79 19.66 -7.37 -3.67
N GLU A 80 20.78 -7.90 -3.18
CA GLU A 80 21.64 -8.70 -4.03
C GLU A 80 20.86 -9.95 -4.42
N ASN A 81 20.85 -10.25 -5.72
CA ASN A 81 20.22 -11.45 -6.22
C ASN A 81 21.02 -12.63 -5.66
N LEU A 82 20.46 -13.33 -4.66
CA LEU A 82 21.00 -14.60 -4.22
C LEU A 82 20.70 -15.60 -5.34
N ALA A 83 21.70 -15.78 -6.21
CA ALA A 83 21.72 -16.81 -7.24
C ALA A 83 21.51 -18.21 -6.65
#